data_AF-A0A810NDK1-F1
#
_entry.id   AF-A0A810NDK1-F1
#
_cell.length_a   1.000
_cell.length_b   1.000
_cell.length_c   1.000
_cell.angle_alpha   90.00
_cell.angle_beta   90.00
_cell.angle_gamma   90.00
#
_symmetry.space_group_name_H-M   'P 1'
#
loop_
_entity.id
_entity.type
_entity.pdbx_description
1 polymer ?
#
loop_
_entity_poly.entity_id
_entity_poly.type
_entity_poly.pdbx_seq_one_letter_code
_entity_poly.pdbx_strand_id
1 'polypeptide(L)'
;MRTWAGKPCRATAVALVLALLPIMSGPAQAADVAYNRKSQHLTATPNSGMPIALVSREITLADGTYGWWNFPTSAPCQTYTGRILPGTYTWTDQLWPGIPSAGTYRHHSYLTEENGGWSYHIQCDFQLSATGSYTWGSGLDPHF
;
A
#
# COMPACT_ATOMS: atom_id res chain seq x y z
N MET A 1 -52.33 -30.36 70.52
CA MET A 1 -51.84 -31.23 69.43
C MET A 1 -50.55 -30.64 68.88
N ARG A 2 -49.50 -31.46 68.74
CA ARG A 2 -48.18 -31.12 68.16
C ARG A 2 -48.32 -30.83 66.67
N THR A 3 -47.50 -29.91 66.14
CA THR A 3 -46.61 -30.17 65.00
C THR A 3 -45.53 -29.09 64.87
N TRP A 4 -44.29 -29.54 64.74
CA TRP A 4 -43.08 -28.80 64.38
C TRP A 4 -42.97 -28.69 62.85
N ALA A 5 -42.37 -27.62 62.32
CA ALA A 5 -41.59 -27.67 61.07
C ALA A 5 -40.68 -26.42 60.96
N GLY A 6 -39.38 -26.65 60.78
CA GLY A 6 -38.36 -25.61 60.64
C GLY A 6 -38.06 -25.20 59.19
N LYS A 7 -37.50 -23.98 59.07
CA LYS A 7 -36.52 -23.40 58.11
C LYS A 7 -36.36 -24.04 56.71
N PRO A 8 -36.22 -23.22 55.63
CA PRO A 8 -34.87 -22.74 55.31
C PRO A 8 -34.73 -21.32 54.75
N CYS A 9 -33.57 -20.73 55.09
CA CYS A 9 -32.93 -19.57 54.49
C CYS A 9 -32.71 -19.81 52.98
N ARG A 10 -33.10 -18.85 52.13
CA ARG A 10 -32.68 -18.83 50.73
C ARG A 10 -31.50 -17.87 50.59
N ALA A 11 -30.29 -18.43 50.57
CA ALA A 11 -29.10 -17.74 50.12
C ALA A 11 -29.09 -17.80 48.59
N THR A 12 -29.24 -16.65 47.93
CA THR A 12 -29.19 -16.53 46.48
C THR A 12 -27.72 -16.48 46.06
N ALA A 13 -27.20 -17.59 45.51
CA ALA A 13 -25.86 -17.62 44.93
C ALA A 13 -25.87 -16.88 43.59
N VAL A 14 -25.09 -15.80 43.50
CA VAL A 14 -24.82 -15.10 42.23
C VAL A 14 -23.69 -15.85 41.53
N ALA A 15 -24.02 -16.59 40.47
CA ALA A 15 -23.05 -17.28 39.63
C ALA A 15 -22.37 -16.28 38.68
N LEU A 16 -21.09 -16.00 38.92
CA LEU A 16 -20.25 -15.19 38.04
C LEU A 16 -19.77 -16.07 36.87
N VAL A 17 -20.40 -15.95 35.70
CA VAL A 17 -19.97 -16.63 34.48
C VAL A 17 -18.84 -15.81 33.86
N LEU A 18 -17.59 -16.23 34.07
CA LEU A 18 -16.45 -15.74 33.30
C LEU A 18 -16.54 -16.31 31.88
N ALA A 19 -17.01 -15.48 30.94
CA ALA A 19 -16.93 -15.78 29.52
C ALA A 19 -15.46 -15.72 29.07
N LEU A 20 -14.82 -16.89 29.00
CA LEU A 20 -13.56 -17.09 28.28
C LEU A 20 -13.83 -16.89 26.79
N LEU A 21 -13.64 -15.67 26.30
CA LEU A 21 -13.63 -15.40 24.86
C LEU A 21 -12.38 -16.07 24.27
N PRO A 22 -12.51 -16.99 23.30
CA PRO A 22 -11.35 -17.49 22.57
C PRO A 22 -10.75 -16.30 21.81
N ILE A 23 -9.49 -15.98 22.12
CA ILE A 23 -8.68 -15.08 21.30
C ILE A 23 -8.46 -15.84 19.98
N MET A 24 -9.37 -15.65 19.02
CA MET A 24 -9.18 -16.16 17.68
C MET A 24 -8.05 -15.35 17.06
N SER A 25 -6.83 -15.92 17.07
CA SER A 25 -5.77 -15.52 16.16
C SER A 25 -6.23 -15.89 14.75
N GLY A 26 -6.99 -15.00 14.13
CA GLY A 26 -7.33 -15.09 12.73
C GLY A 26 -6.04 -15.11 11.88
N PRO A 27 -6.06 -15.74 10.69
CA PRO A 27 -4.94 -15.65 9.78
C PRO A 27 -4.64 -14.17 9.51
N ALA A 28 -3.37 -13.78 9.57
CA ALA A 28 -2.93 -12.46 9.13
C ALA A 28 -3.46 -12.25 7.71
N GLN A 29 -4.39 -11.32 7.53
CA GLN A 29 -4.90 -10.99 6.22
C GLN A 29 -3.74 -10.30 5.51
N ALA A 30 -3.20 -10.93 4.45
CA ALA A 30 -2.31 -10.25 3.54
C ALA A 30 -3.06 -9.00 3.05
N ALA A 31 -2.49 -7.82 3.31
CA ALA A 31 -3.13 -6.58 2.92
C ALA A 31 -3.12 -6.47 1.39
N ASP A 32 -4.17 -5.89 0.82
CA ASP A 32 -4.26 -5.72 -0.63
C ASP A 32 -3.15 -4.82 -1.15
N VAL A 33 -2.66 -5.14 -2.35
CA VAL A 33 -1.72 -4.29 -3.09
C VAL A 33 -2.38 -2.94 -3.40
N ALA A 34 -1.73 -1.86 -2.97
CA ALA A 34 -2.10 -0.51 -3.33
C ALA A 34 -1.47 -0.11 -4.67
N TYR A 35 -2.18 0.69 -5.48
CA TYR A 35 -1.68 1.19 -6.77
C TYR A 35 -1.81 2.70 -6.91
N ASN A 36 -0.75 3.36 -7.37
CA ASN A 36 -0.77 4.74 -7.84
C ASN A 36 -0.52 4.74 -9.36
N ARG A 37 -1.56 5.00 -10.16
CA ARG A 37 -1.50 4.78 -11.61
C ARG A 37 -2.33 5.77 -12.40
N LYS A 38 -1.94 5.95 -13.65
CA LYS A 38 -2.60 6.84 -14.62
C LYS A 38 -2.63 6.17 -15.99
N SER A 39 -3.75 6.31 -16.70
CA SER A 39 -3.84 5.95 -18.12
C SER A 39 -3.68 7.22 -18.96
N GLN A 40 -2.77 7.20 -19.92
CA GLN A 40 -2.56 8.33 -20.83
C GLN A 40 -2.02 7.88 -22.20
N HIS A 41 -2.16 8.75 -23.20
CA HIS A 41 -1.56 8.53 -24.50
C HIS A 41 -0.06 8.87 -24.45
N LEU A 42 0.79 7.93 -24.85
CA LEU A 42 2.25 8.06 -24.91
C LEU A 42 2.73 7.80 -26.34
N THR A 43 3.84 8.43 -26.71
CA THR A 43 4.50 8.22 -28.01
C THR A 43 5.67 7.25 -27.87
N ALA A 44 5.95 6.44 -28.89
CA ALA A 44 7.17 5.62 -28.93
C ALA A 44 8.46 6.45 -29.10
N THR A 45 8.34 7.73 -29.45
CA THR A 45 9.48 8.62 -29.68
C THR A 45 9.42 9.86 -28.76
N PRO A 46 9.45 9.68 -27.43
CA PRO A 46 9.49 10.80 -26.51
C PRO A 46 10.78 11.60 -26.69
N ASN A 47 10.72 12.90 -26.42
CA ASN A 47 11.87 13.79 -26.40
C ASN A 47 11.87 14.64 -25.13
N SER A 48 13.04 15.17 -24.77
CA SER A 48 13.26 15.92 -23.52
C SER A 48 12.54 17.27 -23.46
N GLY A 49 11.97 17.74 -24.58
CA GLY A 49 11.12 18.94 -24.62
C GLY A 49 9.66 18.66 -24.25
N MET A 50 9.25 17.40 -24.12
CA MET A 50 7.90 17.05 -23.70
C MET A 50 7.73 17.24 -22.19
N PRO A 51 6.53 17.62 -21.72
CA PRO A 51 6.28 17.81 -20.29
C PRO A 51 6.32 16.49 -19.51
N ILE A 52 6.76 16.58 -18.26
CA ILE A 52 6.72 15.47 -17.31
C ILE A 52 5.26 15.17 -16.96
N ALA A 53 4.87 13.89 -17.00
CA ALA A 53 3.56 13.47 -16.52
C ALA A 53 3.63 13.04 -15.06
N LEU A 54 2.64 13.43 -14.26
CA LEU A 54 2.59 13.19 -12.82
C LEU A 54 1.28 12.49 -12.42
N VAL A 55 1.36 11.64 -11.41
CA VAL A 55 0.22 11.17 -10.60
C VAL A 55 0.65 11.08 -9.14
N SER A 56 -0.17 11.63 -8.25
CA SER A 56 0.15 11.71 -6.82
C SER A 56 -1.09 11.44 -5.99
N ARG A 57 -0.91 10.78 -4.84
CA ARG A 57 -1.94 10.52 -3.84
C ARG A 57 -1.32 10.39 -2.47
N GLU A 58 -2.12 10.59 -1.45
CA GLU A 58 -1.75 10.26 -0.08
C GLU A 58 -1.87 8.74 0.16
N ILE A 59 -1.03 8.21 1.05
CA ILE A 59 -1.11 6.83 1.54
C ILE A 59 -0.60 6.75 2.98
N THR A 60 -1.34 6.06 3.85
CA THR A 60 -0.88 5.72 5.19
C THR A 60 -0.36 4.30 5.19
N LEU A 61 0.87 4.12 5.65
CA LEU A 61 1.55 2.83 5.74
C LEU A 61 1.66 2.40 7.20
N ALA A 62 1.41 1.12 7.45
CA ALA A 62 1.73 0.48 8.73
C ALA A 62 3.23 0.11 8.79
N ASP A 63 3.74 -0.23 9.97
CA ASP A 63 5.10 -0.72 10.10
C ASP A 63 5.19 -2.12 9.50
N GLY A 64 6.11 -2.33 8.55
CA GLY A 64 6.24 -3.62 7.89
C GLY A 64 7.19 -3.64 6.71
N THR A 65 7.32 -4.82 6.11
CA THR A 65 8.04 -5.01 4.85
C THR A 65 7.08 -4.81 3.70
N TYR A 66 7.53 -4.12 2.66
CA TYR A 66 6.74 -3.86 1.46
C TYR A 66 7.50 -4.27 0.21
N GLY A 67 6.81 -4.92 -0.71
CA GLY A 67 7.18 -4.97 -2.12
C GLY A 67 6.73 -3.69 -2.80
N TRP A 68 7.61 -3.01 -3.51
CA TRP A 68 7.29 -1.78 -4.23
C TRP A 68 7.88 -1.83 -5.64
N TRP A 69 7.07 -1.59 -6.66
CA TRP A 69 7.53 -1.69 -8.04
C TRP A 69 6.90 -0.67 -8.97
N ASN A 70 7.66 -0.27 -10.00
CA ASN A 70 7.15 0.49 -11.14
C ASN A 70 6.64 -0.47 -12.22
N PHE A 71 5.48 -0.18 -12.80
CA PHE A 71 4.98 -0.83 -14.02
C PHE A 71 4.71 0.26 -15.09
N PRO A 72 5.58 0.40 -16.09
CA PRO A 72 5.43 1.46 -17.08
C PRO A 72 4.34 1.18 -18.12
N THR A 73 3.95 -0.08 -18.32
CA THR A 73 2.91 -0.47 -19.29
C THR A 73 2.13 -1.73 -18.90
N SER A 74 2.84 -2.78 -18.47
CA SER A 74 2.24 -4.10 -18.17
C SER A 74 3.11 -5.03 -17.30
N ALA A 75 4.43 -4.83 -17.28
CA ALA A 75 5.36 -5.62 -16.48
C ALA A 75 6.16 -4.73 -15.52
N PRO A 76 6.58 -5.22 -14.35
CA PRO A 76 7.47 -4.50 -13.46
C PRO A 76 8.84 -4.25 -14.11
N CYS A 77 9.41 -3.05 -13.93
CA CYS A 77 10.75 -2.70 -14.44
C CYS A 77 11.79 -2.52 -13.32
N GLN A 78 11.39 -2.13 -12.11
CA GLN A 78 12.23 -2.11 -10.93
C GLN A 78 11.38 -2.52 -9.72
N THR A 79 11.96 -3.31 -8.83
CA THR A 79 11.32 -3.81 -7.61
C THR A 79 12.21 -3.50 -6.40
N TYR A 80 11.63 -2.92 -5.36
CA TYR A 80 12.20 -2.82 -4.01
C TYR A 80 11.44 -3.79 -3.10
N THR A 81 12.15 -4.46 -2.21
CA THR A 81 11.53 -5.19 -1.11
C THR A 81 12.30 -4.87 0.16
N GLY A 82 11.62 -4.29 1.14
CA GLY A 82 12.25 -3.91 2.39
C GLY A 82 11.30 -3.20 3.34
N ARG A 83 11.82 -2.83 4.52
CA ARG A 83 11.02 -2.18 5.55
C ARG A 83 10.77 -0.71 5.19
N ILE A 84 9.52 -0.31 5.17
CA ILE A 84 9.09 1.09 5.07
C ILE A 84 8.49 1.47 6.43
N LEU A 85 8.93 2.59 6.99
CA LEU A 85 8.48 3.03 8.31
C LEU A 85 6.99 3.41 8.27
N PRO A 86 6.25 3.20 9.39
CA PRO A 86 4.86 3.62 9.46
C PRO A 86 4.75 5.14 9.33
N GLY A 87 3.70 5.61 8.67
CA GLY A 87 3.48 7.05 8.50
C GLY A 87 2.51 7.38 7.36
N THR A 88 2.21 8.67 7.21
CA THR A 88 1.48 9.18 6.06
C THR A 88 2.46 9.77 5.06
N TYR A 89 2.34 9.33 3.81
CA TYR A 89 3.23 9.67 2.72
C TYR A 89 2.45 10.30 1.57
N THR A 90 3.07 11.29 0.92
CA THR A 90 2.72 11.66 -0.44
C THR A 90 3.41 10.68 -1.39
N TRP A 91 2.62 9.81 -2.01
CA TRP A 91 3.06 8.86 -3.02
C TRP A 91 2.96 9.48 -4.41
N THR A 92 4.11 9.71 -5.05
CA THR A 92 4.19 10.39 -6.35
C THR A 92 4.91 9.56 -7.39
N ASP A 93 4.29 9.37 -8.55
CA ASP A 93 4.89 8.81 -9.74
C ASP A 93 5.11 9.90 -10.79
N GLN A 94 6.33 9.95 -11.34
CA GLN A 94 6.74 10.91 -12.36
C GLN A 94 7.24 10.18 -13.60
N LEU A 95 6.77 10.61 -14.77
CA LEU A 95 7.18 10.07 -16.06
C LEU A 95 7.87 11.15 -16.90
N TRP A 96 9.17 10.99 -17.08
CA TRP A 96 10.08 11.91 -17.76
C TRP A 96 10.32 11.43 -19.20
N PRO A 97 9.82 12.15 -20.21
CA PRO A 97 10.03 11.80 -21.61
C PRO A 97 11.43 12.19 -22.10
N GLY A 98 12.04 11.34 -22.92
CA GLY A 98 13.30 11.62 -23.63
C GLY A 98 14.53 11.70 -22.73
N ILE A 99 14.48 11.09 -21.55
CA ILE A 99 15.57 11.04 -20.58
C ILE A 99 15.89 9.56 -20.31
N PRO A 100 17.18 9.14 -20.36
CA PRO A 100 18.37 9.95 -20.61
C PRO A 100 18.57 10.30 -22.10
N SER A 101 17.79 9.70 -23.00
CA SER A 101 17.86 9.92 -24.45
C SER A 101 16.48 9.92 -25.09
N ALA A 102 16.37 10.53 -26.27
CA ALA A 102 15.16 10.46 -27.09
C ALA A 102 14.77 9.01 -27.36
N GLY A 103 13.46 8.72 -27.40
CA GLY A 103 12.94 7.35 -27.52
C GLY A 103 12.75 6.63 -26.18
N THR A 104 13.21 7.19 -25.07
CA THR A 104 13.16 6.56 -23.74
C THR A 104 12.30 7.37 -22.78
N TYR A 105 11.56 6.69 -21.90
CA TYR A 105 10.93 7.27 -20.73
C TYR A 105 11.68 6.87 -19.48
N ARG A 106 11.83 7.79 -18.54
CA ARG A 106 12.29 7.53 -17.18
C ARG A 106 11.13 7.69 -16.21
N HIS A 107 10.89 6.67 -15.40
CA HIS A 107 9.82 6.63 -14.40
C HIS A 107 10.42 6.65 -13.01
N HIS A 108 10.08 7.66 -12.21
CA HIS A 108 10.41 7.71 -10.79
C HIS A 108 9.15 7.50 -9.95
N SER A 109 9.28 6.77 -8.85
CA SER A 109 8.25 6.67 -7.82
C SER A 109 8.82 7.08 -6.47
N TYR A 110 8.12 7.93 -5.74
CA TYR A 110 8.55 8.49 -4.46
C TYR A 110 7.49 8.25 -3.39
N LEU A 111 7.92 7.90 -2.20
CA LEU A 111 7.13 8.03 -0.97
C LEU A 111 7.80 9.08 -0.11
N THR A 112 7.19 10.27 -0.01
CA THR A 112 7.72 11.36 0.80
C THR A 112 6.81 11.56 2.00
N GLU A 113 7.34 11.35 3.20
CA GLU A 113 6.60 11.55 4.45
C GLU A 113 6.17 13.00 4.57
N GLU A 114 5.00 13.23 5.17
CA GLU A 114 4.55 14.58 5.51
C GLU A 114 5.61 15.34 6.32
N ASN A 115 5.61 16.68 6.20
CA ASN A 115 6.54 17.57 6.90
C ASN A 115 8.03 17.38 6.54
N GLY A 116 8.32 16.70 5.43
CA GLY A 116 9.69 16.55 4.93
C GLY A 116 10.53 15.53 5.70
N GLY A 117 9.87 14.51 6.27
CA GLY A 117 10.52 13.39 6.96
C GLY A 117 11.21 12.41 5.99
N TRP A 118 10.99 11.11 6.18
CA TRP A 118 11.62 10.08 5.37
C TRP A 118 11.19 10.16 3.90
N SER A 119 12.11 9.79 2.99
CA SER A 119 11.82 9.69 1.57
C SER A 119 12.37 8.40 0.98
N TYR A 120 11.53 7.64 0.31
CA TYR A 120 11.88 6.43 -0.43
C TYR A 120 11.73 6.69 -1.93
N HIS A 121 12.58 6.05 -2.74
CA HIS A 121 12.57 6.24 -4.18
C HIS A 121 12.95 4.96 -4.94
N ILE A 122 12.19 4.64 -5.97
CA ILE A 122 12.55 3.67 -7.01
C ILE A 122 12.42 4.32 -8.39
N GLN A 123 13.23 3.86 -9.34
CA GLN A 123 13.23 4.41 -10.70
C GLN A 123 13.37 3.32 -11.75
N CYS A 124 12.96 3.57 -12.98
CA CYS A 124 13.36 2.74 -14.11
C CYS A 124 13.31 3.51 -15.41
N ASP A 125 14.08 3.05 -16.40
CA ASP A 125 14.04 3.56 -17.76
C ASP A 125 13.38 2.50 -18.66
N PHE A 126 12.52 2.90 -19.60
CA PHE A 126 11.86 1.98 -20.54
C PHE A 126 11.57 2.64 -21.88
N GLN A 127 11.36 1.81 -22.90
CA GLN A 127 10.95 2.23 -24.23
C GLN A 127 9.60 1.63 -24.57
N LEU A 128 8.82 2.34 -25.40
CA LEU A 128 7.56 1.83 -25.93
C LEU A 128 7.80 1.25 -27.31
N SER A 129 7.17 0.12 -27.60
CA SER A 129 7.19 -0.48 -28.93
C SER A 129 6.30 0.26 -29.94
N ALA A 130 5.31 1.00 -29.47
CA ALA A 130 4.37 1.76 -30.30
C ALA A 130 3.82 2.99 -29.56
N THR A 131 3.31 3.96 -30.32
CA THR A 131 2.52 5.08 -29.79
C THR A 131 1.11 4.58 -29.48
N GLY A 132 0.55 4.94 -28.32
CA GLY A 132 -0.74 4.41 -27.90
C GLY A 132 -1.16 4.83 -26.50
N SER A 133 -2.27 4.25 -26.04
CA SER A 133 -2.78 4.45 -24.68
C SER A 133 -2.16 3.43 -23.74
N TYR A 134 -1.48 3.90 -22.71
CA TYR A 134 -0.79 3.07 -21.72
C TYR A 134 -1.25 3.40 -20.32
N THR A 135 -1.28 2.38 -19.46
CA THR A 135 -1.43 2.56 -18.01
C THR A 135 -0.07 2.36 -17.36
N TRP A 136 0.36 3.36 -16.61
CA TRP A 136 1.66 3.35 -15.93
C TRP A 136 1.49 3.80 -14.48
N GLY A 137 2.43 3.43 -13.62
CA GLY A 137 2.37 3.74 -12.21
C GLY A 137 3.20 2.80 -11.36
N SER A 138 2.98 2.83 -10.05
CA SER A 138 3.65 1.93 -9.13
C SER A 138 2.68 1.21 -8.21
N GLY A 139 3.11 0.05 -7.72
CA GLY A 139 2.34 -0.85 -6.88
C GLY A 139 3.09 -1.12 -5.58
N LEU A 140 2.38 -1.16 -4.47
CA LEU A 140 2.92 -1.31 -3.13
C LEU A 140 2.17 -2.44 -2.42
N ASP A 141 2.87 -3.54 -2.18
CA ASP A 141 2.38 -4.80 -1.63
C ASP A 141 2.89 -4.98 -0.20
N PRO A 142 2.02 -4.95 0.81
CA PRO A 142 2.42 -5.14 2.19
C PRO A 142 2.63 -6.63 2.54
N HIS A 143 3.78 -6.94 3.14
CA HIS A 143 4.14 -8.26 3.65
C HIS A 143 4.22 -8.22 5.19
N PHE A 144 3.08 -8.42 5.86
CA PHE A 144 2.95 -8.46 7.32
C PHE A 144 2.83 -9.89 7.84
#